data_AF-A0A3D5E5I5-F1
#
_entry.id   AF-A0A3D5E5I5-F1
#
_cell.length_a   1.000
_cell.length_b   1.000
_cell.length_c   1.000
_cell.angle_alpha   90.00
_cell.angle_beta   90.00
_cell.angle_gamma   90.00
#
_symmetry.space_group_name_H-M   'P 1'
#
loop_
_entity.id
_entity.type
_entity.pdbx_description
1 polymer ?
#
loop_
_entity_poly.entity_id
_entity_poly.type
_entity_poly.pdbx_seq_one_letter_code
_entity_poly.pdbx_strand_id
1 'polypeptide(L)' 'KIGNPEPSIVLQAIGLSSNLSLGSLRLSIGRNTNQDQVNYVITMLPKIISKMRGTP' A
#
# COMPACT_ATOMS: atom_id res chain seq x y z
N LYS A 1 9.72 -17.42 5.02
CA LYS A 1 9.59 -17.12 6.47
C LYS A 1 8.80 -15.83 6.58
N ILE A 2 7.48 -15.89 6.78
CA ILE A 2 6.65 -14.69 6.93
C ILE A 2 6.76 -14.32 8.41
N GLY A 3 7.82 -13.58 8.72
CA GLY A 3 8.09 -13.06 10.05
C GLY A 3 7.10 -11.94 10.36
N ASN A 4 6.69 -11.87 11.62
CA ASN A 4 5.82 -10.83 12.18
C ASN A 4 6.11 -9.46 11.52
N PRO A 5 5.20 -8.90 10.70
CA PRO A 5 5.45 -7.62 10.07
C PRO A 5 5.42 -6.54 11.16
N GLU A 6 6.58 -6.02 11.52
CA GLU A 6 6.68 -4.90 12.45
C GLU A 6 6.22 -3.61 11.74
N PRO A 7 5.48 -2.73 12.42
CA PRO A 7 5.07 -1.43 11.88
C PRO A 7 6.29 -0.55 11.56
N SER A 8 6.11 0.36 10.60
CA SER A 8 7.16 1.28 10.17
C SER A 8 7.43 2.32 11.26
N ILE A 9 8.68 2.37 11.75
CA ILE A 9 9.16 3.37 12.72
C ILE A 9 8.91 4.79 12.20
N VAL A 10 9.07 5.03 10.89
CA VAL A 10 8.83 6.34 10.28
C VAL A 10 7.34 6.70 10.35
N LEU A 11 6.44 5.75 10.07
CA LEU A 11 5.00 6.00 10.15
C LEU A 11 4.55 6.26 11.60
N GLN A 12 5.13 5.56 12.56
CA GLN A 12 4.92 5.83 13.98
C GLN A 12 5.45 7.20 14.40
N ALA A 13 6.65 7.59 13.93
CA ALA A 13 7.26 8.88 14.24
C ALA A 13 6.44 10.06 13.72
N ILE A 14 5.70 9.90 12.62
CA ILE A 14 4.74 10.91 12.12
C ILE A 14 3.34 10.80 12.75
N GLY A 15 3.17 9.94 13.77
CA GLY A 15 1.94 9.82 14.55
C GLY A 15 0.88 8.87 14.00
N LEU A 16 1.19 8.02 13.02
CA LEU A 16 0.24 6.98 12.57
C LEU A 16 0.16 5.84 13.57
N SER A 17 -1.07 5.37 13.81
CA SER A 17 -1.30 4.18 14.64
C SER A 17 -0.68 2.92 14.01
N SER A 18 -0.27 1.96 14.84
CA SER A 18 0.32 0.70 14.36
C SER A 18 -0.59 -0.05 13.39
N ASN A 19 -1.91 -0.02 13.61
CA ASN A 19 -2.89 -0.65 12.71
C ASN A 19 -2.83 -0.05 11.29
N LEU A 20 -2.81 1.29 11.20
CA LEU A 20 -2.69 1.99 9.90
C LEU A 20 -1.30 1.79 9.29
N SER A 21 -0.26 1.72 10.11
CA SER A 21 1.08 1.43 9.63
C SER A 21 1.20 0.04 8.98
N LEU A 22 0.52 -0.97 9.52
CA LEU A 22 0.54 -2.34 8.99
C LEU A 22 -0.20 -2.45 7.64
N GLY A 23 -1.22 -1.61 7.42
CA GLY A 23 -1.96 -1.53 6.16
C GLY A 23 -1.37 -0.59 5.11
N SER A 24 -0.19 -0.01 5.36
CA SER A 24 0.42 0.97 4.47
C SER A 24 1.07 0.32 3.24
N LEU A 25 0.91 0.96 2.08
CA LEU A 25 1.54 0.55 0.81
C LEU A 25 2.33 1.72 0.24
N ARG A 26 3.63 1.52 -0.02
CA ARG A 26 4.49 2.48 -0.70
C ARG A 26 4.71 2.05 -2.15
N LEU A 27 4.33 2.90 -3.09
CA LEU A 27 4.67 2.77 -4.50
C LEU A 27 5.77 3.79 -4.83
N SER A 28 6.85 3.33 -5.47
CA SER A 28 7.94 4.21 -5.90
C SER A 28 7.97 4.26 -7.43
N ILE A 29 8.04 5.46 -7.99
CA ILE A 29 8.09 5.71 -9.44
C ILE A 29 9.54 6.00 -9.82
N GLY A 30 9.98 5.49 -10.98
CA GLY A 30 11.35 5.65 -11.46
C GLY A 30 11.42 6.02 -12.94
N ARG A 31 12.63 6.11 -13.48
CA ARG A 31 12.90 6.51 -14.88
C ARG A 31 12.18 5.64 -15.91
N ASN A 32 11.93 4.37 -15.60
CA ASN A 32 11.30 3.42 -16.52
C ASN A 32 9.79 3.26 -16.29
N THR A 33 9.21 4.03 -15.37
CA THR A 33 7.76 3.99 -15.15
C THR A 33 7.05 4.70 -16.30
N ASN A 34 6.08 4.04 -16.92
CA ASN A 34 5.29 4.60 -18.01
C ASN A 34 3.81 4.81 -17.61
N GLN A 35 3.07 5.51 -18.47
CA GLN A 35 1.68 5.87 -18.20
C GLN A 35 0.77 4.65 -18.06
N ASP A 36 1.00 3.59 -18.84
CA ASP A 36 0.17 2.38 -18.82
C ASP A 36 0.28 1.64 -17.48
N GLN A 37 1.48 1.60 -16.90
CA GLN A 37 1.71 1.04 -15.56
C GLN A 37 0.95 1.83 -14.49
N VAL A 38 0.95 3.16 -14.57
CA VAL A 38 0.19 4.02 -13.65
C VAL A 38 -1.31 3.79 -13.82
N ASN A 39 -1.80 3.76 -15.07
CA ASN A 39 -3.21 3.49 -15.39
C ASN A 39 -3.66 2.12 -14.89
N TYR A 40 -2.80 1.11 -15.01
CA TYR A 40 -3.06 -0.23 -14.50
C TYR A 40 -3.23 -0.22 -12.98
N VAL A 41 -2.33 0.43 -12.23
CA VAL A 41 -2.43 0.53 -10.77
C VAL A 41 -3.71 1.26 -10.35
N ILE A 42 -4.04 2.39 -10.98
CA ILE A 42 -5.26 3.16 -10.69
C ILE A 42 -6.51 2.29 -10.93
N THR A 43 -6.50 1.43 -11.94
CA THR A 43 -7.63 0.56 -12.27
C THR A 43 -7.74 -0.67 -11.36
N MET A 44 -6.61 -1.25 -10.96
CA MET A 44 -6.58 -2.52 -10.24
C MET A 44 -6.57 -2.37 -8.72
N LEU A 45 -5.84 -1.39 -8.20
CA LEU A 45 -5.66 -1.24 -6.75
C LEU A 45 -6.99 -1.03 -6.00
N PRO A 46 -7.95 -0.21 -6.47
CA PRO A 46 -9.26 -0.07 -5.82
C PRO A 46 -10.04 -1.40 -5.76
N LYS A 47 -9.99 -2.20 -6.84
CA LYS A 47 -10.68 -3.50 -6.90
C LYS A 47 -10.11 -4.48 -5.87
N ILE A 48 -8.79 -4.50 -5.72
CA ILE A 48 -8.10 -5.32 -4.73
C ILE A 48 -8.47 -4.88 -3.31
N ILE A 49 -8.45 -3.56 -3.03
CA ILE A 49 -8.81 -3.01 -1.73
C ILE A 49 -10.26 -3.37 -1.37
N SER A 50 -11.22 -3.22 -2.30
CA SER A 50 -12.62 -3.58 -2.06
C SER A 50 -12.78 -5.05 -1.69
N LYS A 51 -12.11 -5.93 -2.46
CA LYS A 51 -12.10 -7.37 -2.20
C LYS A 51 -11.53 -7.70 -0.82
N MET A 52 -10.44 -7.05 -0.39
CA MET A 52 -9.82 -7.28 0.91
C MET A 52 -10.66 -6.74 2.08
N ARG A 53 -11.40 -5.63 1.87
CA ARG A 53 -12.27 -5.04 2.89
C ARG A 53 -13.63 -5.75 3.01
N GLY A 54 -13.95 -6.67 2.10
CA GLY A 54 -15.27 -7.32 2.05
C GLY A 54 -16.42 -6.34 1.77
N THR A 55 -16.10 -5.17 1.21
CA THR A 55 -17.09 -4.17 0.79
C THR A 55 -17.53 -4.50 -0.65
N PRO A 56 -18.84 -4.58 -0.94
CA PRO A 56 -19.34 -4.81 -2.30
C PRO A 56 -18.91 -3.71 -3.27
#